data_AF-A0A383RZR5-F1
#
_entry.id   AF-A0A383RZR5-F1
#
_cell.length_a   1.000
_cell.length_b   1.000
_cell.length_c   1.000
_cell.angle_alpha   90.00
_cell.angle_beta   90.00
_cell.angle_gamma   90.00
#
_symmetry.space_group_name_H-M   'P 1'
#
loop_
_entity.id
_entity.type
_entity.pdbx_description
1 polymer ?
#
loop_
_entity_poly.entity_id
_entity_poly.type
_entity_poly.pdbx_seq_one_letter_code
_entity_poly.pdbx_strand_id
1 'polypeptide(L)'
;MLATPNSPHATQVTHMPTVTLNTPPTPLPGEASLPLLELVQQRLRTILGKGYSVVLAGSGGLNAAEQYHLSIVHERSGNILETSGSTAPGFIEHVLGLGRRMKAMLEAPVLNQPETGTARLLTWISDSA
;
A
#
# COMPACT_ATOMS: atom_id res chain seq x y z
N MET A 1 -38.60 -59.72 -19.95
CA MET A 1 -38.03 -58.89 -18.86
C MET A 1 -37.20 -57.78 -19.51
N LEU A 2 -37.65 -56.53 -19.33
CA LEU A 2 -36.93 -55.23 -19.29
C LEU A 2 -35.71 -55.02 -20.21
N ALA A 3 -35.52 -53.96 -20.99
CA ALA A 3 -36.31 -52.84 -21.52
C ALA A 3 -35.39 -52.17 -22.57
N THR A 4 -35.88 -51.86 -23.76
CA THR A 4 -35.26 -50.87 -24.68
C THR A 4 -35.49 -49.46 -24.11
N PRO A 5 -34.65 -48.44 -24.43
CA PRO A 5 -35.02 -47.58 -25.57
C PRO A 5 -33.88 -46.86 -26.32
N ASN A 6 -34.11 -46.73 -27.64
CA ASN A 6 -34.07 -45.51 -28.45
C ASN A 6 -32.91 -44.49 -28.28
N SER A 7 -32.03 -44.44 -29.29
CA SER A 7 -31.60 -43.16 -29.90
C SER A 7 -32.75 -42.69 -30.81
N PRO A 8 -33.15 -41.40 -30.83
CA PRO A 8 -32.49 -40.42 -31.72
C PRO A 8 -32.59 -38.93 -31.25
N HIS A 9 -32.08 -38.00 -32.08
CA HIS A 9 -32.17 -36.51 -32.03
C HIS A 9 -30.89 -35.82 -31.54
N ALA A 10 -30.09 -35.18 -32.40
CA ALA A 10 -30.29 -33.91 -33.12
C ALA A 10 -29.78 -32.68 -32.34
N THR A 11 -29.05 -31.84 -33.08
CA THR A 11 -28.81 -30.41 -32.85
C THR A 11 -27.62 -30.01 -31.96
N GLN A 12 -26.57 -29.62 -32.68
CA GLN A 12 -25.52 -28.67 -32.30
C GLN A 12 -26.11 -27.41 -31.66
N VAL A 13 -25.60 -27.02 -30.48
CA VAL A 13 -25.61 -25.63 -30.01
C VAL A 13 -24.24 -25.33 -29.41
N THR A 14 -23.51 -24.43 -30.06
CA THR A 14 -22.29 -23.79 -29.59
C THR A 14 -22.55 -23.17 -28.22
N HIS A 15 -22.01 -23.77 -27.17
CA HIS A 15 -22.02 -23.14 -25.84
C HIS A 15 -21.01 -21.99 -25.84
N MET A 16 -21.58 -20.79 -25.97
CA MET A 16 -20.95 -19.52 -25.68
C MET A 16 -20.45 -19.56 -24.22
N PRO A 17 -19.19 -19.21 -23.91
CA PRO A 17 -18.80 -19.08 -22.52
C PRO A 17 -19.59 -17.91 -21.91
N THR A 18 -20.46 -18.24 -20.95
CA THR A 18 -21.07 -17.28 -20.04
C THR A 18 -19.97 -16.37 -19.49
N VAL A 19 -20.05 -15.08 -19.82
CA VAL A 19 -19.29 -14.05 -19.13
C VAL A 19 -19.91 -13.97 -17.73
N THR A 20 -19.35 -14.73 -16.80
CA THR A 20 -19.63 -14.55 -15.38
C THR A 20 -19.37 -13.09 -15.07
N LEU A 21 -20.41 -12.34 -14.66
CA LEU A 21 -20.26 -10.99 -14.14
C LEU A 21 -19.25 -11.07 -12.99
N ASN A 22 -18.05 -10.53 -13.19
CA ASN A 22 -17.05 -10.37 -12.15
C ASN A 22 -17.63 -9.39 -11.10
N THR A 23 -18.27 -9.93 -10.07
CA THR A 23 -18.43 -9.21 -8.82
C THR A 23 -17.02 -8.78 -8.39
N PRO A 24 -16.74 -7.48 -8.18
CA PRO A 24 -15.44 -7.10 -7.66
C PRO A 24 -15.23 -7.88 -6.37
N PRO A 25 -14.07 -8.55 -6.18
CA PRO A 25 -13.82 -9.24 -4.92
C PRO A 25 -13.98 -8.21 -3.81
N THR A 26 -14.88 -8.49 -2.87
CA THR A 26 -14.92 -7.77 -1.60
C THR A 26 -13.49 -7.80 -1.06
N PRO A 27 -12.87 -6.65 -0.75
CA PRO A 27 -11.52 -6.65 -0.20
C PRO A 27 -11.49 -7.57 1.02
N LEU A 28 -10.54 -8.49 1.00
CA LEU A 28 -10.33 -9.45 2.07
C LEU A 28 -9.99 -8.70 3.36
N PRO A 29 -10.29 -9.29 4.53
CA PRO A 29 -9.89 -8.72 5.82
C PRO A 29 -8.36 -8.54 5.85
N GLY A 30 -7.89 -7.30 5.75
CA GLY A 30 -6.46 -6.97 5.73
C GLY A 30 -5.94 -6.26 4.48
N GLU A 31 -6.80 -5.97 3.49
CA GLU A 31 -6.44 -5.13 2.34
C GLU A 31 -6.88 -3.66 2.56
N ALA A 32 -6.00 -2.70 2.26
CA ALA A 32 -6.34 -1.28 2.29
C ALA A 32 -6.88 -0.81 0.93
N SER A 33 -8.06 -0.20 0.90
CA SER A 33 -8.59 0.40 -0.33
C SER A 33 -7.73 1.57 -0.81
N LEU A 34 -7.59 1.76 -2.13
CA LEU A 34 -6.80 2.86 -2.69
C LEU A 34 -7.19 4.27 -2.17
N PRO A 35 -8.49 4.61 -1.98
CA PRO A 35 -8.88 5.90 -1.39
C PRO A 35 -8.37 6.10 0.05
N LEU A 36 -8.20 5.01 0.80
CA LEU A 36 -7.67 5.07 2.17
C LEU A 36 -6.18 5.42 2.15
N LEU A 37 -5.39 4.83 1.24
CA LEU A 37 -3.98 5.17 1.07
C LEU A 37 -3.79 6.65 0.74
N GLU A 38 -4.60 7.19 -0.16
CA GLU A 38 -4.58 8.62 -0.50
C GLU A 38 -4.91 9.51 0.70
N LEU A 39 -5.88 9.12 1.53
CA LEU A 39 -6.21 9.84 2.75
C LEU A 39 -5.06 9.82 3.77
N VAL A 40 -4.39 8.67 3.93
CA VAL A 40 -3.22 8.53 4.80
C VAL A 40 -2.07 9.37 4.29
N GLN A 41 -1.79 9.35 2.98
CA GLN A 41 -0.80 10.20 2.33
C GLN A 41 -1.07 11.68 2.59
N GLN A 42 -2.31 12.12 2.38
CA GLN A 42 -2.72 13.50 2.61
C GLN A 42 -2.54 13.89 4.09
N ARG A 43 -2.87 12.98 5.02
CA ARG A 43 -2.68 13.22 6.45
C ARG A 43 -1.20 13.32 6.83
N LEU A 44 -0.33 12.48 6.25
CA LEU A 44 1.11 12.55 6.41
C LEU A 44 1.65 13.91 5.95
N ARG A 45 1.24 14.37 4.76
CA ARG A 45 1.64 15.68 4.23
C ARG A 45 1.24 16.82 5.18
N THR A 46 0.06 16.75 5.81
CA THR A 46 -0.36 17.73 6.82
C THR A 46 0.51 17.70 8.08
N ILE A 47 0.88 16.50 8.56
CA ILE A 47 1.72 16.36 9.76
C ILE A 47 3.14 16.88 9.51
N LEU A 48 3.72 16.49 8.38
CA LEU A 48 5.10 16.81 8.02
C LEU A 48 5.24 18.30 7.64
N GLY A 49 4.28 18.84 6.90
CA GLY A 49 4.28 20.23 6.47
C GLY A 49 5.18 20.49 5.26
N LYS A 50 5.53 21.75 5.04
CA LYS A 50 6.37 22.17 3.91
C LYS A 50 7.80 21.67 4.05
N GLY A 51 8.47 21.41 2.93
CA GLY A 51 9.84 20.89 2.90
C GLY A 51 9.94 19.36 2.98
N TYR A 52 8.79 18.67 2.95
CA TYR A 52 8.71 17.21 2.86
C TYR A 52 7.98 16.79 1.61
N SER A 53 8.59 15.90 0.83
CA SER A 53 7.95 15.16 -0.24
C SER A 53 7.53 13.79 0.29
N VAL A 54 6.27 13.40 0.06
CA VAL A 54 5.68 12.16 0.59
C VAL A 54 5.02 11.41 -0.55
N VAL A 55 5.37 10.13 -0.69
CA VAL A 55 4.74 9.19 -1.61
C VAL A 55 4.34 7.95 -0.82
N LEU A 56 3.06 7.57 -0.90
CA LEU A 56 2.52 6.33 -0.36
C LEU A 56 1.81 5.60 -1.50
N ALA A 57 2.44 4.54 -1.99
CA ALA A 57 1.90 3.68 -3.03
C ALA A 57 1.35 2.39 -2.42
N GLY A 58 0.27 1.87 -3.01
CA GLY A 58 -0.24 0.54 -2.72
C GLY A 58 0.10 -0.41 -3.85
N SER A 59 0.40 -1.66 -3.51
CA SER A 59 0.57 -2.77 -4.47
C SER A 59 -0.32 -3.93 -4.02
N GLY A 60 -1.03 -4.57 -4.96
CA GLY A 60 -1.99 -5.63 -4.65
C GLY A 60 -3.07 -5.78 -5.71
N GLY A 61 -4.25 -6.23 -5.29
CA GLY A 61 -5.41 -6.45 -6.14
C GLY A 61 -5.97 -5.18 -6.82
N LEU A 62 -6.93 -5.39 -7.72
CA LEU A 62 -7.52 -4.34 -8.56
C LEU A 62 -8.14 -3.17 -7.79
N ASN A 63 -8.65 -3.42 -6.57
CA ASN A 63 -9.40 -2.42 -5.78
C ASN A 63 -8.83 -2.21 -4.38
N ALA A 64 -7.86 -3.01 -3.97
CA ALA A 64 -7.28 -2.95 -2.65
C ALA A 64 -5.81 -3.36 -2.70
N ALA A 65 -4.99 -2.64 -1.96
CA ALA A 65 -3.59 -2.91 -1.81
C ALA A 65 -3.41 -3.92 -0.67
N GLU A 66 -2.59 -4.93 -0.90
CA GLU A 66 -2.15 -5.87 0.13
C GLU A 66 -0.86 -5.37 0.79
N GLN A 67 -0.03 -4.69 0.00
CA GLN A 67 1.25 -4.12 0.40
C GLN A 67 1.25 -2.60 0.19
N TYR A 68 2.00 -1.88 1.01
CA TYR A 68 2.26 -0.46 0.83
C TYR A 68 3.75 -0.21 0.68
N HIS A 69 4.09 0.88 0.00
CA HIS A 69 5.42 1.45 -0.08
C HIS A 69 5.33 2.92 0.27
N LEU A 70 6.04 3.35 1.31
CA LEU A 70 6.12 4.72 1.79
C LEU A 70 7.53 5.26 1.55
N SER A 71 7.61 6.43 0.93
CA SER A 71 8.84 7.22 0.81
C SER A 71 8.58 8.65 1.28
N ILE A 72 9.39 9.13 2.21
CA ILE A 72 9.36 10.49 2.73
C ILE A 72 10.74 11.10 2.56
N VAL A 73 10.83 12.22 1.86
CA VAL A 73 12.06 12.97 1.63
C VAL A 73 11.97 14.33 2.29
N HIS A 74 12.93 14.67 3.16
CA HIS A 74 13.07 16.02 3.70
C HIS A 74 14.02 16.83 2.81
N GLU A 75 13.46 17.78 2.07
CA GLU A 75 14.12 18.50 0.97
C GLU A 75 15.33 19.32 1.45
N ARG A 76 15.25 19.90 2.66
CA ARG A 76 16.32 20.75 3.19
C ARG A 76 17.58 19.97 3.56
N SER A 77 17.41 18.79 4.16
CA SER A 77 18.55 17.98 4.62
C SER A 77 18.90 16.84 3.68
N GLY A 78 18.06 16.56 2.67
CA GLY A 78 18.19 15.41 1.78
C GLY A 78 17.95 14.06 2.47
N ASN A 79 17.42 14.04 3.70
CA ASN A 79 17.18 12.79 4.42
C ASN A 79 15.95 12.08 3.86
N ILE A 80 16.07 10.77 3.68
CA ILE A 80 15.02 9.92 3.11
C ILE A 80 14.64 8.86 4.14
N LEU A 81 13.35 8.68 4.35
CA LEU A 81 12.77 7.55 5.06
C LEU A 81 11.96 6.74 4.05
N GLU A 82 12.35 5.49 3.85
CA GLU A 82 11.64 4.57 2.99
C GLU A 82 11.29 3.30 3.77
N THR A 83 10.05 2.85 3.62
CA THR A 83 9.57 1.63 4.26
C THR A 83 8.48 0.98 3.40
N SER A 84 8.31 -0.32 3.54
CA SER A 84 7.26 -1.08 2.87
C SER A 84 6.74 -2.15 3.80
N GLY A 85 5.52 -2.60 3.58
CA GLY A 85 4.97 -3.72 4.33
C GLY A 85 3.53 -3.99 4.00
N SER A 86 2.93 -4.92 4.74
CA SER A 86 1.53 -5.30 4.55
C SER A 86 0.58 -4.20 5.05
N THR A 87 -0.56 -4.05 4.38
CA THR A 87 -1.65 -3.13 4.76
C THR A 87 -2.58 -3.71 5.84
N ALA A 88 -2.06 -4.66 6.63
CA ALA A 88 -2.75 -5.32 7.72
C ALA A 88 -3.23 -4.31 8.79
N PRO A 89 -4.16 -4.71 9.69
CA PRO A 89 -4.63 -3.84 10.76
C PRO A 89 -3.46 -3.21 11.55
N GLY A 90 -3.50 -1.88 11.73
CA GLY A 90 -2.42 -1.11 12.37
C GLY A 90 -1.45 -0.41 11.41
N PHE A 91 -1.55 -0.66 10.09
CA PHE A 91 -0.69 -0.01 9.09
C PHE A 91 -0.79 1.53 9.15
N ILE A 92 -2.00 2.07 9.34
CA ILE A 92 -2.23 3.53 9.34
C ILE A 92 -1.47 4.17 10.50
N GLU A 93 -1.64 3.61 11.70
CA GLU A 93 -0.99 4.06 12.92
C GLU A 93 0.53 3.96 12.81
N HIS A 94 1.03 2.87 12.22
CA HIS A 94 2.44 2.67 11.97
C HIS A 94 3.01 3.74 11.04
N VAL A 95 2.40 3.94 9.87
CA VAL A 95 2.83 4.92 8.86
C VAL A 95 2.79 6.36 9.40
N LEU A 96 1.70 6.74 10.07
CA LEU A 96 1.57 8.06 10.69
C LEU A 96 2.57 8.24 11.85
N GLY A 97 2.83 7.19 12.61
CA GLY A 97 3.83 7.17 13.69
C GLY A 97 5.24 7.40 13.16
N LEU A 98 5.60 6.74 12.06
CA LEU A 98 6.89 6.92 11.38
C LEU A 98 7.09 8.37 10.90
N GLY A 99 6.09 8.95 10.24
CA GLY A 99 6.15 10.35 9.81
C GLY A 99 6.38 11.32 10.97
N ARG A 100 5.66 11.12 12.10
CA ARG A 100 5.87 11.94 13.31
C ARG A 100 7.27 11.77 13.89
N ARG A 101 7.79 10.55 13.92
CA ARG A 101 9.12 10.25 14.46
C ARG A 101 10.23 10.89 13.62
N MET A 102 10.13 10.79 12.29
CA MET A 102 11.07 11.44 11.38
C MET A 102 11.08 12.95 11.59
N LYS A 103 9.90 13.58 11.63
CA LYS A 103 9.78 15.02 11.88
C LYS A 103 10.39 15.42 13.23
N ALA A 104 9.99 14.74 14.31
CA ALA A 104 10.51 15.02 15.65
C ALA A 104 12.03 14.89 15.74
N MET A 105 12.61 13.92 15.03
CA MET A 105 14.06 13.75 14.97
C MET A 105 14.74 14.89 14.20
N LEU A 106 14.21 15.29 13.04
CA LEU A 106 14.80 16.36 12.22
C LEU A 106 14.62 17.76 12.82
N GLU A 107 13.54 17.97 13.58
CA GLU A 107 13.28 19.21 14.32
C GLU A 107 13.95 19.22 15.71
N ALA A 108 14.56 18.10 16.14
CA ALA A 108 15.25 18.05 17.42
C ALA A 108 16.45 19.02 17.42
N PRO A 109 16.61 19.84 18.47
CA PRO A 109 17.65 20.86 18.54
C PRO A 109 19.08 20.30 18.47
N VAL A 110 19.27 19.00 18.70
CA VAL A 110 20.59 18.32 18.63
C VAL A 110 21.12 18.19 17.19
N LEU A 111 20.27 18.29 16.16
CA LEU A 111 20.66 18.24 14.74
C LEU A 111 20.69 19.61 14.06
N ASN A 112 20.37 20.69 14.79
CA ASN A 112 20.34 22.05 14.25
C ASN A 112 21.68 22.80 14.46
N GLN A 113 22.76 22.09 14.84
CA GLN A 113 24.12 22.63 14.86
C GLN A 113 24.79 22.44 13.48
N PRO A 114 25.30 23.51 12.84
CA PRO A 114 26.04 23.41 11.58
C PRO A 114 27.47 22.96 11.84
N GLU A 115 27.71 21.66 11.98
CA GLU A 115 29.06 21.12 12.17
C GLU A 115 29.32 19.96 11.20
N THR A 116 30.09 20.31 10.17
CA THR A 116 31.02 19.51 9.36
C THR A 116 31.03 18.00 9.63
N GLY A 117 30.48 17.26 8.67
CA GLY A 117 30.90 15.87 8.41
C GLY A 117 30.04 14.80 9.06
N THR A 118 29.30 14.07 8.21
CA THR A 118 28.63 12.78 8.47
C THR A 118 27.15 12.86 8.89
N ALA A 119 26.33 13.58 8.13
CA ALA A 119 24.90 13.25 8.07
C ALA A 119 24.70 12.01 7.18
N ARG A 120 24.56 10.83 7.78
CA ARG A 120 24.02 9.65 7.09
C ARG A 120 22.91 9.05 7.93
N LEU A 121 21.68 9.52 7.70
CA LEU A 121 20.49 8.80 8.15
C LEU A 121 20.02 7.90 6.99
N LEU A 122 20.58 6.69 6.95
CA LEU A 122 20.06 5.56 6.18
C LEU A 122 19.39 4.61 7.17
N THR A 123 18.09 4.77 7.42
CA THR A 123 17.32 3.73 8.11
C THR A 123 16.45 3.06 7.06
N TRP A 124 17.00 1.98 6.50
CA TRP A 124 16.24 0.97 5.80
C TRP A 124 15.63 0.07 6.87
N ILE A 125 14.31 0.13 7.06
CA ILE A 125 13.57 -0.93 7.77
C ILE A 125 12.82 -1.72 6.71
N SER A 126 13.53 -2.63 6.05
CA SER A 126 12.89 -3.79 5.42
C SER A 126 12.78 -4.86 6.50
N ASP A 127 11.62 -4.96 7.14
CA ASP A 127 11.29 -6.17 7.90
C ASP A 127 11.11 -7.29 6.87
N SER A 128 12.10 -8.18 6.81
CA SER A 128 11.99 -9.43 6.06
C SER A 128 11.52 -10.47 7.07
N ALA A 129 10.21 -10.67 7.16
CA ALA A 129 9.61 -11.79 7.87
C ALA A 129 8.84 -12.67 6.89
#